data_AF-A0AAI9WB43-F1
#
_entry.id   AF-A0AAI9WB43-F1
#
_cell.length_a   1.000
_cell.length_b   1.000
_cell.length_c   1.000
_cell.angle_alpha   90.00
_cell.angle_beta   90.00
_cell.angle_gamma   90.00
#
_symmetry.space_group_name_H-M   'P 1'
#
loop_
_entity.id
_entity.type
_entity.pdbx_description
1 polymer ?
#
loop_
_entity_poly.entity_id
_entity_poly.type
_entity_poly.pdbx_seq_one_letter_code
_entity_poly.pdbx_strand_id
1 'polypeptide(L)'
;MFNSLAELMEAKNLKDKRSIPWSQICQEESLSENFIKENLDQVNWQLISRYQELSESFIQKYRSRLFWEDIIKAQKLSERFIENYGTKKKWQPINVEQLSKKQQKLVEKEGKPFDAGDYWKFVSMKQQLANSKGLSPAFMERHQNKLAWHELSRYQYLPMPLIHRHANQVDWLLVTRHQVLSERFIEKYSNDVEWETISFHQRLSERFINRHYAKMSFISAEEKRSEAFLYSHFDKLDAASIVEHQDVGEVKKYKPFDVYVLTKDDQRKYILKFHDLTEGLETIQKADEEELYDQLEENSLLAIMEEDFPELAIIGDLRF
;
A
#
# COMPACT_ATOMS: atom_id res chain seq x y z
N MET A 1 29.78 -6.64 8.74
CA MET A 1 30.02 -7.43 7.51
C MET A 1 31.27 -8.24 7.72
N PHE A 2 31.21 -9.56 7.55
CA PHE A 2 32.37 -10.45 7.68
C PHE A 2 33.08 -10.60 6.34
N ASN A 3 34.41 -10.46 6.34
CA ASN A 3 35.23 -10.57 5.13
C ASN A 3 35.98 -11.89 5.02
N SER A 4 36.21 -12.56 6.15
CA SER A 4 36.92 -13.84 6.19
C SER A 4 36.32 -14.80 7.21
N LEU A 5 36.66 -16.08 7.06
CA LEU A 5 36.23 -17.11 8.01
C LEU A 5 36.82 -16.90 9.42
N ALA A 6 38.03 -16.36 9.51
CA ALA A 6 38.70 -16.09 10.77
C ALA A 6 37.94 -15.03 11.59
N GLU A 7 37.57 -13.91 10.96
CA GLU A 7 36.77 -12.84 11.58
C GLU A 7 35.43 -13.38 12.12
N LEU A 8 34.75 -14.21 11.32
CA LEU A 8 33.47 -14.79 11.72
C LEU A 8 33.63 -15.76 12.90
N MET A 9 34.65 -16.64 12.86
CA MET A 9 34.88 -17.61 13.93
C MET A 9 35.24 -16.93 15.25
N GLU A 10 36.06 -15.88 15.21
CA GLU A 10 36.41 -15.08 16.38
C GLU A 10 35.17 -14.40 16.97
N ALA A 11 34.40 -13.69 16.14
CA ALA A 11 33.21 -12.96 16.59
C ALA A 11 32.11 -13.87 17.16
N LYS A 12 31.99 -15.10 16.66
CA LYS A 12 30.99 -16.09 17.11
C LYS A 12 31.53 -17.10 18.13
N ASN A 13 32.78 -16.93 18.58
CA ASN A 13 33.47 -17.83 19.51
C ASN A 13 33.43 -19.31 19.06
N LEU A 14 33.61 -19.55 17.75
CA LEU A 14 33.58 -20.87 17.14
C LEU A 14 34.98 -21.48 17.15
N LYS A 15 35.10 -22.65 17.80
CA LYS A 15 36.40 -23.33 17.97
C LYS A 15 36.79 -24.23 16.79
N ASP A 16 35.82 -24.67 15.99
CA ASP A 16 36.04 -25.56 14.84
C ASP A 16 35.25 -25.08 13.62
N LYS A 17 35.85 -25.21 12.43
CA LYS A 17 35.19 -24.95 11.15
C LYS A 17 34.01 -25.90 10.89
N ARG A 18 34.05 -27.11 11.47
CA ARG A 18 32.96 -28.09 11.31
C ARG A 18 31.69 -27.74 12.08
N SER A 19 31.80 -26.92 13.14
CA SER A 19 30.65 -26.50 13.95
C SER A 19 29.95 -25.25 13.42
N ILE A 20 30.39 -24.71 12.27
CA ILE A 20 29.84 -23.50 11.69
C ILE A 20 28.40 -23.75 11.20
N PRO A 21 27.38 -23.05 11.73
CA PRO A 21 26.00 -23.19 11.28
C PRO A 21 25.78 -22.39 9.98
N TRP A 22 26.27 -22.93 8.86
CA TRP A 22 26.31 -22.23 7.56
C TRP A 22 24.98 -21.65 7.11
N SER A 23 23.86 -22.36 7.33
CA SER A 23 22.53 -21.84 6.94
C SER A 23 22.16 -20.61 7.76
N GLN A 24 22.36 -20.65 9.08
CA GLN A 24 22.07 -19.53 9.97
C GLN A 24 22.93 -18.31 9.59
N ILE A 25 24.23 -18.52 9.39
CA ILE A 25 25.16 -17.45 9.01
C ILE A 25 24.80 -16.83 7.66
N CYS A 26 24.44 -17.62 6.65
CA CYS A 26 24.05 -17.09 5.34
C CYS A 26 22.76 -16.26 5.38
N GLN A 27 21.91 -16.46 6.39
CA GLN A 27 20.63 -15.78 6.55
C GLN A 27 20.72 -14.54 7.45
N GLU A 28 21.43 -14.66 8.58
CA GLU A 28 21.41 -13.67 9.65
C GLU A 28 22.58 -12.68 9.59
N GLU A 29 23.71 -13.08 9.01
CA GLU A 29 24.92 -12.26 9.01
C GLU A 29 25.10 -11.54 7.67
N SER A 30 25.72 -10.35 7.73
CA SER A 30 26.19 -9.64 6.54
C SER A 30 27.54 -10.23 6.10
N LEU A 31 27.55 -10.94 4.98
CA LEU A 31 28.73 -11.60 4.41
C LEU A 31 29.23 -10.82 3.19
N SER A 32 30.53 -10.53 3.14
CA SER A 32 31.10 -9.90 1.95
C SER A 32 31.22 -10.90 0.80
N GLU A 33 31.24 -10.39 -0.43
CA GLU A 33 31.46 -11.24 -1.60
C GLU A 33 32.79 -12.00 -1.54
N ASN A 34 33.82 -11.48 -0.86
CA ASN A 34 35.10 -12.16 -0.68
C ASN A 34 34.96 -13.35 0.27
N PHE A 35 34.23 -13.18 1.38
CA PHE A 35 33.88 -14.28 2.27
C PHE A 35 33.17 -15.40 1.49
N ILE A 36 32.19 -15.05 0.64
CA ILE A 36 31.44 -16.04 -0.15
C ILE A 36 32.37 -16.76 -1.15
N LYS A 37 33.30 -16.02 -1.81
CA LYS A 37 34.28 -16.59 -2.74
C LYS A 37 35.21 -17.60 -2.08
N GLU A 38 35.60 -17.37 -0.83
CA GLU A 38 36.48 -18.28 -0.08
C GLU A 38 35.75 -19.54 0.42
N ASN A 39 34.41 -19.54 0.43
CA ASN A 39 33.59 -20.57 1.08
C ASN A 39 32.50 -21.16 0.16
N LEU A 40 32.73 -21.19 -1.16
CA LEU A 40 31.74 -21.55 -2.20
C LEU A 40 31.00 -22.88 -1.96
N ASP A 41 31.67 -23.89 -1.41
CA ASP A 41 31.11 -25.24 -1.21
C ASP A 41 30.30 -25.38 0.08
N GLN A 42 30.44 -24.41 0.99
CA GLN A 42 29.86 -24.44 2.33
C GLN A 42 28.61 -23.57 2.43
N VAL A 43 28.62 -22.42 1.75
CA VAL A 43 27.50 -21.48 1.77
C VAL A 43 26.23 -22.09 1.17
N ASN A 44 25.09 -21.64 1.68
CA ASN A 44 23.80 -21.97 1.12
C ASN A 44 23.44 -20.92 0.04
N TRP A 45 23.58 -21.29 -1.24
CA TRP A 45 23.37 -20.36 -2.36
C TRP A 45 21.96 -19.78 -2.47
N GLN A 46 20.92 -20.48 -1.99
CA GLN A 46 19.56 -19.93 -1.94
C GLN A 46 19.49 -18.79 -0.92
N LEU A 47 20.03 -19.00 0.28
CA LEU A 47 20.10 -17.98 1.33
C LEU A 47 21.00 -16.80 0.91
N ILE A 48 22.13 -17.09 0.26
CA ILE A 48 23.00 -16.05 -0.33
C ILE A 48 22.22 -15.19 -1.34
N SER A 49 21.45 -15.82 -2.23
CA SER A 49 20.67 -15.11 -3.26
C SER A 49 19.60 -14.19 -2.66
N ARG A 50 19.00 -14.62 -1.55
CA ARG A 50 17.87 -13.94 -0.92
C ARG A 50 18.26 -12.85 0.08
N TYR A 51 19.29 -13.09 0.88
CA TYR A 51 19.58 -12.26 2.06
C TYR A 51 20.83 -11.41 1.94
N GLN A 52 21.78 -11.77 1.09
CA GLN A 52 23.04 -11.04 0.97
C GLN A 52 22.93 -9.95 -0.10
N GLU A 53 23.65 -8.84 0.09
CA GLU A 53 23.80 -7.81 -0.94
C GLU A 53 24.87 -8.25 -1.94
N LEU A 54 24.46 -8.50 -3.18
CA LEU A 54 25.32 -9.01 -4.24
C LEU A 54 25.45 -7.97 -5.36
N SER A 55 26.67 -7.65 -5.76
CA SER A 55 26.91 -6.80 -6.92
C SER A 55 26.52 -7.52 -8.22
N GLU A 56 26.14 -6.73 -9.24
CA GLU A 56 25.87 -7.27 -10.58
C GLU A 56 27.06 -8.08 -11.14
N SER A 57 28.30 -7.66 -10.83
CA SER A 57 29.52 -8.35 -11.26
C SER A 57 29.65 -9.74 -10.64
N PHE A 58 29.27 -9.88 -9.37
CA PHE A 58 29.25 -11.15 -8.66
C PHE A 58 28.14 -12.05 -9.18
N ILE A 59 26.93 -11.50 -9.34
CA ILE A 59 25.79 -12.22 -9.88
C ILE A 59 26.12 -12.76 -11.28
N GLN A 60 26.75 -11.95 -12.13
CA GLN A 60 27.20 -12.38 -13.45
C GLN A 60 28.22 -13.53 -13.39
N LYS A 61 29.20 -13.45 -12.49
CA LYS A 61 30.25 -14.47 -12.33
C LYS A 61 29.69 -15.79 -11.79
N TYR A 62 28.76 -15.74 -10.83
CA TYR A 62 28.23 -16.90 -10.11
C TYR A 62 26.78 -17.26 -10.50
N ARG A 63 26.29 -16.76 -11.63
CA ARG A 63 24.91 -16.97 -12.11
C ARG A 63 24.42 -18.41 -12.17
N SER A 64 25.31 -19.38 -12.34
CA SER A 64 25.02 -20.82 -12.38
C SER A 64 24.93 -21.46 -11.00
N ARG A 65 25.00 -20.68 -9.91
CA ARG A 65 24.81 -21.13 -8.53
C ARG A 65 23.64 -20.43 -7.84
N LEU A 66 23.20 -19.29 -8.38
CA LEU A 66 22.24 -18.41 -7.74
C LEU A 66 20.78 -18.78 -8.06
N PHE A 67 19.92 -18.51 -7.10
CA PHE A 67 18.47 -18.70 -7.20
C PHE A 67 17.85 -17.41 -7.69
N TRP A 68 17.54 -17.36 -8.98
CA TRP A 68 17.25 -16.09 -9.63
C TRP A 68 15.91 -15.46 -9.26
N GLU A 69 14.92 -16.26 -8.88
CA GLU A 69 13.68 -15.75 -8.29
C GLU A 69 14.01 -14.86 -7.08
N ASP A 70 14.88 -15.34 -6.19
CA ASP A 70 15.36 -14.59 -5.03
C ASP A 70 16.20 -13.38 -5.46
N ILE A 71 17.06 -13.53 -6.46
CA ILE A 71 17.89 -12.42 -6.97
C ILE A 71 17.04 -11.25 -7.46
N ILE A 72 16.03 -11.49 -8.30
CA ILE A 72 15.22 -10.40 -8.87
C ILE A 72 14.40 -9.69 -7.78
N LYS A 73 13.86 -10.46 -6.82
CA LYS A 73 13.09 -9.93 -5.70
C LYS A 73 13.95 -9.13 -4.72
N ALA A 74 15.12 -9.62 -4.37
CA ALA A 74 15.94 -9.07 -3.29
C ALA A 74 16.97 -8.01 -3.75
N GLN A 75 17.65 -8.24 -4.88
CA GLN A 75 18.86 -7.47 -5.24
C GLN A 75 18.53 -6.15 -5.92
N LYS A 76 19.24 -5.07 -5.62
CA LYS A 76 19.10 -3.77 -6.32
C LYS A 76 19.83 -3.81 -7.67
N LEU A 77 19.14 -4.29 -8.69
CA LEU A 77 19.66 -4.44 -10.06
C LEU A 77 19.33 -3.22 -10.92
N SER A 78 20.20 -2.90 -11.88
CA SER A 78 19.93 -1.92 -12.93
C SER A 78 19.00 -2.49 -14.00
N GLU A 79 18.29 -1.60 -14.70
CA GLU A 79 17.45 -1.98 -15.84
C GLU A 79 18.23 -2.71 -16.93
N ARG A 80 19.46 -2.25 -17.21
CA ARG A 80 20.33 -2.88 -18.20
C ARG A 80 20.68 -4.31 -17.80
N PHE A 81 20.94 -4.55 -16.52
CA PHE A 81 21.20 -5.89 -16.03
C PHE A 81 19.96 -6.78 -16.14
N ILE A 82 18.79 -6.27 -15.75
CA ILE A 82 17.51 -6.98 -15.89
C ILE A 82 17.25 -7.33 -17.37
N GLU A 83 17.43 -6.38 -18.29
CA GLU A 83 17.23 -6.60 -19.72
C GLU A 83 18.17 -7.68 -20.27
N ASN A 84 19.43 -7.70 -19.83
CA ASN A 84 20.41 -8.70 -20.23
C ASN A 84 20.03 -10.13 -19.83
N TYR A 85 19.30 -10.32 -18.74
CA TYR A 85 18.89 -11.63 -18.24
C TYR A 85 17.40 -11.94 -18.45
N GLY A 86 16.61 -11.04 -19.05
CA GLY A 86 15.20 -11.27 -19.31
C GLY A 86 14.88 -12.20 -20.50
N THR A 87 15.84 -12.95 -21.04
CA THR A 87 15.63 -13.86 -22.19
C THR A 87 16.18 -15.26 -21.94
N LYS A 88 15.41 -16.30 -22.27
CA LYS A 88 15.77 -17.73 -22.07
C LYS A 88 17.16 -18.10 -22.61
N LYS A 89 17.60 -17.49 -23.72
CA LYS A 89 18.92 -17.75 -24.35
C LYS A 89 20.12 -17.46 -23.42
N LYS A 90 19.94 -16.61 -22.41
CA LYS A 90 20.99 -16.22 -21.47
C LYS A 90 21.02 -17.09 -20.22
N TRP A 91 20.01 -17.96 -20.05
CA TRP A 91 19.90 -18.83 -18.90
C TRP A 91 20.68 -20.11 -19.11
N GLN A 92 21.47 -20.43 -18.09
CA GLN A 92 22.08 -21.74 -17.92
C GLN A 92 21.51 -22.31 -16.62
N PRO A 93 21.06 -23.57 -16.61
CA PRO A 93 20.67 -24.23 -15.38
C PRO A 93 21.81 -24.17 -14.35
N ILE A 94 21.44 -24.34 -13.08
CA ILE A 94 22.43 -24.44 -12.03
C ILE A 94 23.40 -25.58 -12.37
N ASN A 95 24.70 -25.29 -12.37
CA ASN A 95 25.71 -26.30 -12.70
C ASN A 95 25.96 -27.19 -11.48
N VAL A 96 25.14 -28.23 -11.34
CA VAL A 96 25.16 -29.17 -10.21
C VAL A 96 26.49 -29.89 -10.04
N GLU A 97 27.27 -30.06 -11.12
CA GLU A 97 28.60 -30.70 -11.05
C GLU A 97 29.61 -29.84 -10.28
N GLN A 98 29.41 -28.53 -10.24
CA GLN A 98 30.25 -27.60 -9.49
C GLN A 98 29.82 -27.45 -8.02
N LEU A 99 28.74 -28.13 -7.60
CA LEU A 99 28.16 -28.01 -6.27
C LEU A 99 28.57 -29.19 -5.37
N SER A 100 28.67 -28.92 -4.06
CA SER A 100 28.83 -30.00 -3.08
C SER A 100 27.57 -30.88 -3.02
N LYS A 101 27.69 -32.14 -2.56
CA LYS A 101 26.53 -33.06 -2.44
C LYS A 101 25.37 -32.47 -1.63
N LYS A 102 25.66 -31.65 -0.62
CA LYS A 102 24.64 -30.96 0.19
C LYS A 102 23.91 -29.90 -0.63
N GLN A 103 24.64 -29.13 -1.43
CA GLN A 103 24.08 -28.11 -2.30
C GLN A 103 23.28 -28.72 -3.46
N GLN A 104 23.73 -29.85 -4.02
CA GLN A 104 22.97 -30.58 -5.05
C GLN A 104 21.59 -30.98 -4.54
N LYS A 105 21.51 -31.61 -3.34
CA LYS A 105 20.23 -31.95 -2.71
C LYS A 105 19.33 -30.74 -2.45
N LEU A 106 19.92 -29.59 -2.10
CA LEU A 106 19.15 -28.36 -1.93
C LEU A 106 18.56 -27.90 -3.27
N VAL A 107 19.34 -27.95 -4.35
CA VAL A 107 18.88 -27.57 -5.70
C VAL A 107 17.82 -28.54 -6.22
N GLU A 108 17.94 -29.84 -5.94
CA GLU A 108 16.89 -30.82 -6.27
C GLU A 108 15.57 -30.53 -5.55
N LYS A 109 15.64 -30.05 -4.30
CA LYS A 109 14.47 -29.76 -3.48
C LYS A 109 13.83 -28.40 -3.78
N GLU A 110 14.66 -27.36 -3.92
CA GLU A 110 14.23 -25.96 -3.94
C GLU A 110 14.45 -25.29 -5.31
N GLY A 111 15.26 -25.90 -6.18
CA GLY A 111 15.61 -25.35 -7.47
C GLY A 111 14.43 -25.40 -8.42
N LYS A 112 14.17 -24.26 -9.07
CA LYS A 112 13.16 -24.13 -10.12
C LYS A 112 13.85 -23.83 -11.46
N PRO A 113 13.33 -24.37 -12.58
CA PRO A 113 13.79 -23.94 -13.89
C PRO A 113 13.47 -22.46 -14.09
N PHE A 114 14.24 -21.81 -14.96
CA PHE A 114 13.91 -20.44 -15.35
C PHE A 114 12.56 -20.39 -16.08
N ASP A 115 11.65 -19.58 -15.55
CA ASP A 115 10.42 -19.20 -16.22
C ASP A 115 10.46 -17.71 -16.57
N ALA A 116 10.24 -17.40 -17.86
CA ALA A 116 10.30 -16.03 -18.34
C ALA A 116 9.09 -15.21 -17.85
N GLY A 117 7.91 -15.81 -17.71
CA GLY A 117 6.71 -15.15 -17.21
C GLY A 117 6.90 -14.72 -15.75
N ASP A 118 7.32 -15.64 -14.90
CA ASP A 118 7.62 -15.36 -13.48
C ASP A 118 8.71 -14.30 -13.36
N TYR A 119 9.77 -14.40 -14.17
CA TYR A 119 10.84 -13.40 -14.19
C TYR A 119 10.30 -12.00 -14.45
N TRP A 120 9.54 -11.82 -15.55
CA TRP A 120 9.02 -10.50 -15.90
C TRP A 120 7.93 -10.02 -14.95
N LYS A 121 7.15 -10.94 -14.34
CA LYS A 121 6.23 -10.62 -13.25
C LYS A 121 6.97 -10.06 -12.04
N PHE A 122 8.04 -10.69 -11.59
CA PHE A 122 8.85 -10.18 -10.47
C PHE A 122 9.55 -8.86 -10.81
N VAL A 123 10.00 -8.68 -12.05
CA VAL A 123 10.51 -7.39 -12.53
C VAL A 123 9.45 -6.30 -12.44
N SER A 124 8.20 -6.58 -12.83
CA SER A 124 7.10 -5.62 -12.73
C SER A 124 6.82 -5.15 -11.30
N MET A 125 7.04 -6.00 -10.31
CA MET A 125 6.85 -5.68 -8.88
C MET A 125 8.02 -4.89 -8.28
N LYS A 126 9.10 -4.63 -9.03
CA LYS A 126 10.38 -4.18 -8.47
C LYS A 126 10.41 -2.69 -8.14
N GLN A 127 10.34 -2.34 -6.85
CA GLN A 127 10.32 -0.94 -6.38
C GLN A 127 11.69 -0.32 -6.13
N GLN A 128 12.73 -1.14 -5.98
CA GLN A 128 14.11 -0.68 -5.76
C GLN A 128 15.04 -1.29 -6.80
N LEU A 129 15.65 -0.42 -7.59
CA LEU A 129 16.70 -0.76 -8.55
C LEU A 129 18.03 -0.15 -8.07
N ALA A 130 19.13 -0.50 -8.73
CA ALA A 130 20.47 -0.02 -8.39
C ALA A 130 20.53 1.52 -8.28
N ASN A 131 19.87 2.23 -9.21
CA ASN A 131 19.99 3.67 -9.37
C ASN A 131 18.62 4.40 -9.43
N SER A 132 17.51 3.73 -9.10
CA SER A 132 16.16 4.31 -9.20
C SER A 132 15.15 3.67 -8.25
N LYS A 133 14.09 4.43 -7.94
CA LYS A 133 12.92 3.98 -7.16
C LYS A 133 11.86 3.37 -8.08
N GLY A 134 12.22 2.30 -8.78
CA GLY A 134 11.33 1.59 -9.71
C GLY A 134 11.78 1.67 -11.16
N LEU A 135 10.98 1.04 -12.02
CA LEU A 135 11.22 0.99 -13.46
C LEU A 135 10.92 2.37 -14.09
N SER A 136 11.72 2.75 -15.08
CA SER A 136 11.51 3.95 -15.87
C SER A 136 10.36 3.75 -16.86
N PRO A 137 9.61 4.82 -17.21
CA PRO A 137 8.61 4.73 -18.27
C PRO A 137 9.18 4.21 -19.58
N ALA A 138 10.39 4.61 -19.96
CA ALA A 138 11.05 4.15 -21.18
C ALA A 138 11.33 2.63 -21.17
N PHE A 139 11.72 2.07 -20.03
CA PHE A 139 11.87 0.63 -19.86
C PHE A 139 10.54 -0.10 -19.97
N MET A 140 9.50 0.42 -19.32
CA MET A 140 8.15 -0.15 -19.40
C MET A 140 7.63 -0.18 -20.84
N GLU A 141 7.81 0.91 -21.59
CA GLU A 141 7.41 0.97 -23.00
C GLU A 141 8.15 -0.05 -23.86
N ARG A 142 9.48 -0.15 -23.70
CA ARG A 142 10.30 -1.10 -24.46
C ARG A 142 9.89 -2.55 -24.21
N HIS A 143 9.42 -2.86 -23.01
CA HIS A 143 9.11 -4.22 -22.56
C HIS A 143 7.63 -4.44 -22.27
N GLN A 144 6.74 -3.61 -22.82
CA GLN A 144 5.29 -3.65 -22.57
C GLN A 144 4.65 -5.03 -22.76
N ASN A 145 5.13 -5.83 -23.71
CA ASN A 145 4.56 -7.14 -24.03
C ASN A 145 5.06 -8.27 -23.10
N LYS A 146 6.00 -7.96 -22.20
CA LYS A 146 6.57 -8.92 -21.25
C LYS A 146 6.16 -8.63 -19.82
N LEU A 147 6.01 -7.34 -19.49
CA LEU A 147 5.68 -6.90 -18.14
C LEU A 147 4.24 -7.23 -17.78
N ALA A 148 4.03 -7.59 -16.52
CA ALA A 148 2.70 -7.82 -15.96
C ALA A 148 2.07 -6.48 -15.58
N TRP A 149 1.17 -5.96 -16.41
CA TRP A 149 0.54 -4.63 -16.20
C TRP A 149 -0.30 -4.52 -14.93
N HIS A 150 -0.90 -5.63 -14.50
CA HIS A 150 -1.54 -5.73 -13.17
C HIS A 150 -0.56 -5.36 -12.05
N GLU A 151 0.63 -5.96 -12.06
CA GLU A 151 1.66 -5.71 -11.06
C GLU A 151 2.29 -4.32 -11.21
N LEU A 152 2.46 -3.83 -12.44
CA LEU A 152 2.90 -2.46 -12.70
C LEU A 152 1.94 -1.45 -12.08
N SER A 153 0.63 -1.64 -12.27
CA SER A 153 -0.43 -0.76 -11.76
C SER A 153 -0.44 -0.68 -10.23
N ARG A 154 -0.06 -1.79 -9.56
CA ARG A 154 0.01 -1.87 -8.10
C ARG A 154 1.31 -1.32 -7.51
N TYR A 155 2.45 -1.68 -8.08
CA TYR A 155 3.74 -1.50 -7.42
C TYR A 155 4.60 -0.39 -8.01
N GLN A 156 4.34 0.02 -9.25
CA GLN A 156 5.14 1.05 -9.93
C GLN A 156 4.40 2.39 -9.97
N TYR A 157 5.18 3.46 -10.07
CA TYR A 157 4.64 4.75 -10.48
C TYR A 157 4.40 4.74 -11.99
N LEU A 158 3.15 4.96 -12.39
CA LEU A 158 2.74 5.03 -13.79
C LEU A 158 2.31 6.47 -14.14
N PRO A 159 3.12 7.23 -14.90
CA PRO A 159 2.72 8.54 -15.35
C PRO A 159 1.43 8.47 -16.19
N MET A 160 0.54 9.45 -16.06
CA MET A 160 -0.71 9.52 -16.84
C MET A 160 -0.51 9.34 -18.37
N PRO A 161 0.54 9.87 -19.03
CA PRO A 161 0.78 9.59 -20.46
C PRO A 161 1.08 8.12 -20.77
N LEU A 162 1.71 7.41 -19.84
CA LEU A 162 1.95 5.97 -19.97
C LEU A 162 0.64 5.21 -19.80
N ILE A 163 -0.14 5.52 -18.75
CA ILE A 163 -1.49 4.95 -18.54
C ILE A 163 -2.35 5.17 -19.79
N HIS A 164 -2.33 6.39 -20.37
CA HIS A 164 -3.08 6.71 -21.57
C HIS A 164 -2.75 5.80 -22.75
N ARG A 165 -1.44 5.57 -23.01
CA ARG A 165 -0.97 4.72 -24.12
C ARG A 165 -1.27 3.24 -23.90
N HIS A 166 -1.40 2.80 -22.66
CA HIS A 166 -1.65 1.40 -22.28
C HIS A 166 -2.97 1.20 -21.54
N ALA A 167 -3.98 2.01 -21.87
CA ALA A 167 -5.30 2.02 -21.23
C ALA A 167 -5.98 0.65 -21.23
N ASN A 168 -5.73 -0.17 -22.26
CA ASN A 168 -6.31 -1.51 -22.39
C ASN A 168 -5.52 -2.61 -21.64
N GLN A 169 -4.40 -2.25 -21.00
CA GLN A 169 -3.50 -3.21 -20.33
C GLN A 169 -3.43 -2.96 -18.82
N VAL A 170 -3.54 -1.69 -18.40
CA VAL A 170 -3.53 -1.32 -16.97
C VAL A 170 -4.73 -1.91 -16.24
N ASP A 171 -4.54 -2.18 -14.94
CA ASP A 171 -5.65 -2.47 -14.04
C ASP A 171 -6.21 -1.12 -13.53
N TRP A 172 -7.42 -0.77 -13.97
CA TRP A 172 -8.03 0.52 -13.65
C TRP A 172 -8.42 0.68 -12.18
N LEU A 173 -8.76 -0.40 -11.49
CA LEU A 173 -9.01 -0.36 -10.05
C LEU A 173 -7.73 0.03 -9.32
N LEU A 174 -6.62 -0.64 -9.64
CA LEU A 174 -5.32 -0.34 -9.04
C LEU A 174 -4.79 1.04 -9.45
N VAL A 175 -4.98 1.44 -10.70
CA VAL A 175 -4.62 2.79 -11.17
C VAL A 175 -5.37 3.86 -10.38
N THR A 176 -6.68 3.68 -10.21
CA THR A 176 -7.53 4.65 -9.49
C THR A 176 -7.17 4.73 -8.01
N ARG A 177 -6.71 3.63 -7.41
CA ARG A 177 -6.41 3.56 -5.96
C ARG A 177 -4.99 4.01 -5.60
N HIS A 178 -4.04 3.87 -6.52
CA HIS A 178 -2.61 4.00 -6.17
C HIS A 178 -1.86 5.05 -6.99
N GLN A 179 -2.38 5.48 -8.14
CA GLN A 179 -1.72 6.49 -8.97
C GLN A 179 -2.29 7.88 -8.70
N VAL A 180 -1.51 8.93 -8.96
CA VAL A 180 -1.99 10.32 -8.83
C VAL A 180 -2.60 10.75 -10.15
N LEU A 181 -3.93 10.89 -10.17
CA LEU A 181 -4.69 11.23 -11.36
C LEU A 181 -5.23 12.66 -11.26
N SER A 182 -5.25 13.37 -12.38
CA SER A 182 -5.97 14.65 -12.46
C SER A 182 -7.45 14.42 -12.71
N GLU A 183 -8.30 15.32 -12.21
CA GLU A 183 -9.75 15.31 -12.46
C GLU A 183 -10.10 15.19 -13.96
N ARG A 184 -9.39 15.93 -14.82
CA ARG A 184 -9.58 15.85 -16.28
C ARG A 184 -9.23 14.47 -16.83
N PHE A 185 -8.23 13.80 -16.26
CA PHE A 185 -7.86 12.44 -16.66
C PHE A 185 -8.92 11.43 -16.22
N ILE A 186 -9.43 11.58 -14.99
CA ILE A 186 -10.54 10.77 -14.47
C ILE A 186 -11.79 10.94 -15.36
N GLU A 187 -12.14 12.18 -15.74
CA GLU A 187 -13.25 12.44 -16.66
C GLU A 187 -13.04 11.84 -18.05
N LYS A 188 -11.80 11.88 -18.58
CA LYS A 188 -11.47 11.25 -19.87
C LYS A 188 -11.69 9.74 -19.86
N TYR A 189 -11.46 9.10 -18.72
CA TYR A 189 -11.56 7.66 -18.51
C TYR A 189 -12.74 7.29 -17.62
N SER A 190 -13.84 8.03 -17.73
CA SER A 190 -14.96 7.90 -16.80
C SER A 190 -15.64 6.54 -16.80
N ASN A 191 -15.43 5.73 -17.84
CA ASN A 191 -16.03 4.40 -17.93
C ASN A 191 -15.10 3.30 -17.41
N ASP A 192 -13.84 3.62 -17.16
CA ASP A 192 -12.81 2.67 -16.79
C ASP A 192 -12.39 2.82 -15.31
N VAL A 193 -12.30 4.06 -14.82
CA VAL A 193 -11.96 4.34 -13.41
C VAL A 193 -12.98 3.77 -12.44
N GLU A 194 -12.52 3.38 -11.26
CA GLU A 194 -13.39 2.94 -10.18
C GLU A 194 -13.95 4.15 -9.42
N TRP A 195 -15.26 4.35 -9.46
CA TRP A 195 -15.92 5.54 -8.91
C TRP A 195 -16.35 5.43 -7.46
N GLU A 196 -16.66 4.22 -7.00
CA GLU A 196 -17.38 3.95 -5.77
C GLU A 196 -16.72 4.60 -4.56
N THR A 197 -15.39 4.50 -4.47
CA THR A 197 -14.58 5.05 -3.37
C THR A 197 -13.45 5.96 -3.86
N ILE A 198 -13.58 6.56 -5.05
CA ILE A 198 -12.49 7.32 -5.69
C ILE A 198 -11.93 8.45 -4.82
N SER A 199 -12.78 9.12 -4.03
CA SER A 199 -12.37 10.22 -3.14
C SER A 199 -11.48 9.79 -1.98
N PHE A 200 -11.44 8.50 -1.64
CA PHE A 200 -10.52 7.97 -0.62
C PHE A 200 -9.10 7.79 -1.16
N HIS A 201 -8.93 7.89 -2.48
CA HIS A 201 -7.67 7.59 -3.15
C HIS A 201 -7.14 8.76 -3.98
N GLN A 202 -8.01 9.67 -4.39
CA GLN A 202 -7.68 10.82 -5.20
C GLN A 202 -7.98 12.12 -4.47
N ARG A 203 -7.11 13.12 -4.65
CA ARG A 203 -7.35 14.47 -4.19
C ARG A 203 -8.30 15.17 -5.15
N LEU A 204 -9.58 15.29 -4.75
CA LEU A 204 -10.65 15.79 -5.60
C LEU A 204 -11.22 17.08 -5.03
N SER A 205 -11.44 18.06 -5.89
CA SER A 205 -12.14 19.29 -5.51
C SER A 205 -13.61 19.01 -5.21
N GLU A 206 -14.19 19.85 -4.34
CA GLU A 206 -15.64 19.80 -4.08
C GLU A 206 -16.46 19.97 -5.33
N ARG A 207 -16.03 20.85 -6.26
CA ARG A 207 -16.70 21.05 -7.54
C ARG A 207 -16.77 19.76 -8.35
N PHE A 208 -15.68 18.99 -8.37
CA PHE A 208 -15.64 17.71 -9.07
C PHE A 208 -16.55 16.69 -8.42
N ILE A 209 -16.49 16.54 -7.09
CA ILE A 209 -17.36 15.63 -6.36
C ILE A 209 -18.82 16.02 -6.55
N ASN A 210 -19.19 17.29 -6.41
CA ASN A 210 -20.55 17.79 -6.65
C ASN A 210 -21.09 17.45 -8.05
N ARG A 211 -20.22 17.38 -9.06
CA ARG A 211 -20.63 17.01 -10.43
C ARG A 211 -20.86 15.50 -10.58
N HIS A 212 -20.08 14.68 -9.88
CA HIS A 212 -20.00 13.23 -10.11
C HIS A 212 -20.46 12.36 -8.92
N TYR A 213 -20.94 12.96 -7.83
CA TYR A 213 -21.27 12.27 -6.57
C TYR A 213 -22.24 11.11 -6.76
N ALA A 214 -23.12 11.16 -7.77
CA ALA A 214 -24.06 10.10 -8.08
C ALA A 214 -23.37 8.75 -8.41
N LYS A 215 -22.11 8.79 -8.87
CA LYS A 215 -21.30 7.60 -9.17
C LYS A 215 -20.54 7.04 -7.96
N MET A 216 -20.46 7.80 -6.88
CA MET A 216 -19.73 7.44 -5.66
C MET A 216 -20.72 6.83 -4.67
N SER A 217 -20.40 5.68 -4.07
CA SER A 217 -21.19 5.17 -2.94
C SER A 217 -20.81 5.92 -1.67
N PHE A 218 -19.52 6.19 -1.48
CA PHE A 218 -18.98 6.84 -0.30
C PHE A 218 -18.07 8.00 -0.69
N ILE A 219 -18.08 9.05 0.14
CA ILE A 219 -17.22 10.22 -0.02
C ILE A 219 -16.29 10.33 1.18
N SER A 220 -15.02 10.64 0.94
CA SER A 220 -14.04 10.82 2.01
C SER A 220 -14.16 12.22 2.63
N ALA A 221 -14.18 12.25 3.96
CA ALA A 221 -14.03 13.44 4.79
C ALA A 221 -12.60 13.61 5.32
N GLU A 222 -11.57 12.96 4.78
CA GLU A 222 -10.19 13.16 5.26
C GLU A 222 -9.60 14.50 4.78
N GLU A 223 -9.95 14.91 3.56
CA GLU A 223 -9.55 16.22 3.04
C GLU A 223 -10.46 17.31 3.60
N LYS A 224 -9.92 18.48 3.93
CA LYS A 224 -10.71 19.62 4.38
C LYS A 224 -11.80 19.99 3.37
N ARG A 225 -13.04 20.09 3.85
CA ARG A 225 -14.24 20.46 3.10
C ARG A 225 -14.91 21.67 3.74
N SER A 226 -15.70 22.38 2.95
CA SER A 226 -16.65 23.38 3.40
C SER A 226 -17.83 22.72 4.11
N GLU A 227 -18.39 23.40 5.10
CA GLU A 227 -19.55 22.92 5.84
C GLU A 227 -20.75 22.65 4.91
N ALA A 228 -20.99 23.53 3.93
CA ALA A 228 -22.03 23.34 2.93
C ALA A 228 -21.84 22.06 2.08
N PHE A 229 -20.59 21.66 1.81
CA PHE A 229 -20.28 20.41 1.14
C PHE A 229 -20.59 19.22 2.04
N LEU A 230 -20.15 19.25 3.31
CA LEU A 230 -20.42 18.21 4.29
C LEU A 230 -21.93 17.99 4.47
N TYR A 231 -22.69 19.09 4.58
CA TYR A 231 -24.15 19.05 4.65
C TYR A 231 -24.78 18.36 3.43
N SER A 232 -24.34 18.77 2.22
CA SER A 232 -24.93 18.32 0.96
C SER A 232 -24.67 16.84 0.67
N HIS A 233 -23.54 16.30 1.16
CA HIS A 233 -23.13 14.90 0.95
C HIS A 233 -23.19 14.06 2.22
N PHE A 234 -23.84 14.57 3.26
CA PHE A 234 -23.86 13.97 4.60
C PHE A 234 -24.13 12.47 4.58
N ASP A 235 -25.07 11.99 3.77
CA ASP A 235 -25.48 10.59 3.72
C ASP A 235 -24.37 9.66 3.20
N LYS A 236 -23.47 10.17 2.36
CA LYS A 236 -22.34 9.43 1.77
C LYS A 236 -21.04 9.58 2.55
N LEU A 237 -21.01 10.47 3.52
CA LEU A 237 -19.85 10.72 4.38
C LEU A 237 -19.94 9.86 5.64
N ASP A 238 -18.82 9.38 6.15
CA ASP A 238 -18.79 8.74 7.45
C ASP A 238 -18.76 9.79 8.58
N ALA A 239 -19.58 9.58 9.62
CA ALA A 239 -19.74 10.55 10.70
C ALA A 239 -18.47 10.70 11.57
N ALA A 240 -17.80 9.58 11.87
CA ALA A 240 -16.56 9.60 12.62
C ALA A 240 -15.47 10.37 11.88
N SER A 241 -15.35 10.13 10.57
CA SER A 241 -14.40 10.83 9.70
C SER A 241 -14.65 12.35 9.64
N ILE A 242 -15.92 12.79 9.66
CA ILE A 242 -16.25 14.22 9.74
C ILE A 242 -15.72 14.79 11.05
N VAL A 243 -16.05 14.17 12.18
CA VAL A 243 -15.67 14.64 13.51
C VAL A 243 -14.15 14.66 13.71
N GLU A 244 -13.42 13.69 13.16
CA GLU A 244 -11.97 13.58 13.31
C GLU A 244 -11.19 14.57 12.44
N HIS A 245 -11.66 14.84 11.22
CA HIS A 245 -10.84 15.53 10.21
C HIS A 245 -11.37 16.90 9.78
N GLN A 246 -12.63 17.23 10.06
CA GLN A 246 -13.25 18.47 9.63
C GLN A 246 -13.31 19.52 10.73
N ASP A 247 -13.32 20.79 10.34
CA ASP A 247 -13.55 21.91 11.25
C ASP A 247 -15.04 22.22 11.27
N VAL A 248 -15.79 21.56 12.14
CA VAL A 248 -17.22 21.84 12.34
C VAL A 248 -17.37 23.06 13.24
N GLY A 249 -18.04 24.11 12.75
CA GLY A 249 -18.09 25.41 13.40
C GLY A 249 -18.92 25.43 14.68
N GLU A 250 -20.04 24.69 14.70
CA GLU A 250 -20.96 24.65 15.84
C GLU A 250 -20.92 23.28 16.53
N VAL A 251 -20.48 23.28 17.78
CA VAL A 251 -20.44 22.09 18.64
C VAL A 251 -21.00 22.43 20.01
N LYS A 252 -22.08 21.75 20.40
CA LYS A 252 -22.67 21.83 21.74
C LYS A 252 -22.16 20.67 22.59
N LYS A 253 -21.75 20.94 23.81
CA LYS A 253 -21.11 19.95 24.68
C LYS A 253 -21.96 19.66 25.89
N TYR A 254 -22.43 18.43 26.00
CA TYR A 254 -23.15 17.94 27.16
C TYR A 254 -22.31 16.92 27.91
N LYS A 255 -22.66 16.65 29.17
CA LYS A 255 -21.98 15.61 29.95
C LYS A 255 -22.01 14.24 29.25
N PRO A 256 -23.15 13.73 28.73
CA PRO A 256 -23.20 12.42 28.11
C PRO A 256 -22.70 12.37 26.65
N PHE A 257 -22.70 13.49 25.91
CA PHE A 257 -22.30 13.53 24.50
C PHE A 257 -22.03 14.96 24.01
N ASP A 258 -21.26 15.07 22.92
CA ASP A 258 -21.11 16.28 22.10
C ASP A 258 -22.06 16.20 20.89
N VAL A 259 -22.67 17.32 20.53
CA VAL A 259 -23.52 17.48 19.34
C VAL A 259 -22.82 18.40 18.35
N TYR A 260 -22.45 17.86 17.20
CA TYR A 260 -21.88 18.60 16.08
C TYR A 260 -22.99 18.97 15.12
N VAL A 261 -23.04 20.24 14.72
CA VAL A 261 -24.09 20.77 13.85
C VAL A 261 -23.49 21.17 12.51
N LEU A 262 -24.07 20.65 11.43
CA LEU A 262 -23.80 21.12 10.07
C LEU A 262 -24.99 21.93 9.59
N THR A 263 -24.75 23.15 9.12
CA THR A 263 -25.81 24.07 8.70
C THR A 263 -25.72 24.40 7.21
N LYS A 264 -26.88 24.42 6.55
CA LYS A 264 -27.03 24.97 5.19
C LYS A 264 -28.44 25.51 4.98
N ASP A 265 -28.54 26.77 4.56
CA ASP A 265 -29.81 27.44 4.23
C ASP A 265 -30.88 27.25 5.33
N ASP A 266 -30.49 27.53 6.59
CA ASP A 266 -31.27 27.35 7.83
C ASP A 266 -31.66 25.91 8.20
N GLN A 267 -31.29 24.92 7.39
CA GLN A 267 -31.44 23.51 7.72
C GLN A 267 -30.22 22.98 8.45
N ARG A 268 -30.43 22.05 9.37
CA ARG A 268 -29.39 21.47 10.22
C ARG A 268 -29.31 19.96 10.05
N LYS A 269 -28.12 19.41 10.29
CA LYS A 269 -27.84 17.97 10.39
C LYS A 269 -26.94 17.76 11.58
N TYR A 270 -27.17 16.68 12.31
CA TYR A 270 -26.54 16.47 13.61
C TYR A 270 -25.67 15.22 13.61
N ILE A 271 -24.53 15.30 14.28
CA ILE A 271 -23.71 14.15 14.62
C ILE A 271 -23.56 14.13 16.14
N LEU A 272 -23.90 13.01 16.75
CA LEU A 272 -23.76 12.77 18.18
C LEU A 272 -22.47 11.99 18.42
N LYS A 273 -21.63 12.51 19.30
CA LYS A 273 -20.44 11.82 19.81
C LYS A 273 -20.65 11.55 21.30
N PHE A 274 -20.93 10.30 21.65
CA PHE A 274 -21.17 9.93 23.05
C PHE A 274 -19.88 9.82 23.85
N HIS A 275 -19.97 10.22 25.11
CA HIS A 275 -18.84 10.28 26.03
C HIS A 275 -18.67 9.01 26.87
N ASP A 276 -19.51 7.97 26.75
CA ASP A 276 -19.53 6.80 27.66
C ASP A 276 -18.54 5.69 27.23
N LEU A 277 -17.56 5.12 27.98
CA LEU A 277 -17.05 5.07 29.38
C LEU A 277 -17.00 3.68 30.07
N THR A 278 -17.44 2.59 29.41
CA THR A 278 -17.32 1.22 29.96
C THR A 278 -16.54 0.20 29.11
N GLU A 279 -16.43 0.37 27.79
CA GLU A 279 -15.70 -0.58 26.91
C GLU A 279 -14.65 0.06 25.97
N GLY A 280 -14.38 1.36 26.10
CA GLY A 280 -13.29 2.04 25.37
C GLY A 280 -13.57 2.32 23.89
N LEU A 281 -14.83 2.31 23.45
CA LEU A 281 -15.24 2.72 22.11
C LEU A 281 -16.14 3.96 22.20
N GLU A 282 -15.65 5.10 21.72
CA GLU A 282 -16.50 6.28 21.47
C GLU A 282 -17.49 5.94 20.35
N THR A 283 -18.79 6.05 20.61
CA THR A 283 -19.82 5.87 19.57
C THR A 283 -20.13 7.21 18.91
N ILE A 284 -19.99 7.25 17.59
CA ILE A 284 -20.32 8.41 16.76
C ILE A 284 -21.42 7.99 15.80
N GLN A 285 -22.55 8.70 15.82
CA GLN A 285 -23.66 8.43 14.92
C GLN A 285 -24.27 9.72 14.38
N LYS A 286 -24.81 9.64 13.17
CA LYS A 286 -25.66 10.70 12.62
C LYS A 286 -27.00 10.66 13.35
N ALA A 287 -27.59 11.83 13.53
CA ALA A 287 -28.93 11.96 14.07
C ALA A 287 -29.77 12.89 13.20
N ASP A 288 -31.04 12.53 13.02
CA ASP A 288 -32.06 13.50 12.62
C ASP A 288 -32.58 14.32 13.82
N GLU A 289 -33.55 15.19 13.57
CA GLU A 289 -34.13 16.06 14.60
C GLU A 289 -34.89 15.28 15.68
N GLU A 290 -35.58 14.19 15.32
CA GLU A 290 -36.32 13.35 16.28
C GLU A 290 -35.35 12.54 17.14
N GLU A 291 -34.32 11.95 16.55
CA GLU A 291 -33.30 11.19 17.26
C GLU A 291 -32.50 12.08 18.22
N LEU A 292 -32.17 13.32 17.82
CA LEU A 292 -31.53 14.28 18.73
C LEU A 292 -32.47 14.67 19.87
N TYR A 293 -33.75 14.94 19.59
CA TYR A 293 -34.74 15.24 20.60
C TYR A 293 -34.85 14.11 21.64
N ASP A 294 -34.96 12.87 21.19
CA ASP A 294 -35.04 11.68 22.06
C ASP A 294 -33.83 11.59 23.00
N GLN A 295 -32.62 11.79 22.47
CA GLN A 295 -31.41 11.76 23.29
C GLN A 295 -31.35 12.90 24.31
N LEU A 296 -31.83 14.09 23.96
CA LEU A 296 -31.93 15.22 24.89
C LEU A 296 -32.99 14.96 25.97
N GLU A 297 -34.14 14.37 25.62
CA GLU A 297 -35.19 13.98 26.57
C GLU A 297 -34.71 12.90 27.55
N GLU A 298 -34.16 11.80 27.04
CA GLU A 298 -33.65 10.67 27.83
C GLU A 298 -32.58 11.09 28.84
N ASN A 299 -31.78 12.11 28.50
CA ASN A 299 -30.72 12.64 29.36
C ASN A 299 -31.15 13.85 30.21
N SER A 300 -32.45 14.18 30.25
CA SER A 300 -33.00 15.31 31.01
C SER A 300 -32.40 16.67 30.63
N LEU A 301 -32.14 16.88 29.34
CA LEU A 301 -31.53 18.09 28.77
C LEU A 301 -32.53 19.01 28.06
N LEU A 302 -33.84 18.72 28.09
CA LEU A 302 -34.86 19.53 27.40
C LEU A 302 -34.88 21.00 27.81
N ALA A 303 -34.60 21.32 29.08
CA ALA A 303 -34.54 22.71 29.54
C ALA A 303 -33.38 23.51 28.91
N ILE A 304 -32.29 22.84 28.51
CA ILE A 304 -31.15 23.44 27.83
C ILE A 304 -31.35 23.41 26.31
N MET A 305 -32.06 22.40 25.80
CA MET A 305 -32.43 22.29 24.38
C MET A 305 -33.18 23.52 23.88
N GLU A 306 -34.09 24.12 24.65
CA GLU A 306 -34.81 25.32 24.21
C GLU A 306 -33.89 26.51 23.91
N GLU A 307 -32.72 26.58 24.55
CA GLU A 307 -31.70 27.60 24.27
C GLU A 307 -30.79 27.20 23.10
N ASP A 308 -30.32 25.96 23.10
CA ASP A 308 -29.32 25.49 22.13
C ASP A 308 -29.91 25.12 20.76
N PHE A 309 -31.13 24.58 20.74
CA PHE A 309 -31.85 24.03 19.59
C PHE A 309 -33.35 24.38 19.64
N PRO A 310 -33.72 25.68 19.61
CA PRO A 310 -35.12 26.12 19.70
C PRO A 310 -36.02 25.52 18.62
N GLU A 311 -35.46 25.13 17.48
CA GLU A 311 -36.19 24.46 16.39
C GLU A 311 -36.81 23.12 16.80
N LEU A 312 -36.21 22.41 17.77
CA LEU A 312 -36.68 21.08 18.21
C LEU A 312 -37.90 21.15 19.13
N ALA A 313 -38.28 22.33 19.64
CA ALA A 313 -39.44 22.49 20.52
C ALA A 313 -40.75 22.03 19.87
N ILE A 314 -40.86 22.18 18.55
CA ILE A 314 -42.04 21.78 17.76
C ILE A 314 -42.27 20.26 17.83
N ILE A 315 -41.20 19.45 17.96
CA ILE A 315 -41.30 17.98 18.05
C ILE A 315 -41.98 17.58 19.37
N GLY A 316 -41.63 18.25 20.46
CA GLY A 316 -42.32 18.08 21.74
C GLY A 316 -43.81 18.38 21.61
N ASP A 317 -44.17 19.52 21.03
CA ASP A 317 -45.57 19.94 20.86
C ASP A 317 -46.42 18.98 19.99
N LEU A 318 -45.80 18.24 19.06
CA LEU A 318 -46.49 17.27 18.20
C LEU A 318 -46.71 15.90 18.85
N ARG A 319 -45.93 15.55 19.87
CA ARG A 319 -46.01 14.26 20.58
C ARG A 319 -47.01 14.26 21.74
N PHE A 320 -47.49 15.43 22.19
CA PHE A 320 -48.39 15.60 23.33
C PHE A 320 -49.81 16.02 22.98
#